data_AF-A0A970X1D3-F1
#
_entry.id   AF-A0A970X1D3-F1
#
_cell.length_a   1.000
_cell.length_b   1.000
_cell.length_c   1.000
_cell.angle_alpha   90.00
_cell.angle_beta   90.00
_cell.angle_gamma   90.00
#
_symmetry.space_group_name_H-M   'P 1'
#
loop_
_entity.id
_entity.type
_entity.pdbx_description
1 polymer ?
#
loop_
_entity_poly.entity_id
_entity_poly.type
_entity_poly.pdbx_seq_one_letter_code
_entity_poly.pdbx_strand_id
1 'polypeptide(L)'
;MGKPRNTMRLTTLAVLAIAAYVFMILLSMGDLWEGFKLGLADGQDRAHETHFVYLKTKAGFTHYPDSLVNLKTGHKLPISYDQGQLRTPLTETVNQGFTWLKLLEKLAAFAILFVMVYIPILFFKLMRALSRESVFDRRNIKYMRCIGCALLLFYVCGQTMSLIDYLTLKQQFQFAAYELEWDQADALVLLLGFVVLLFAEVLGRGSSIKEEQDLTI
;
A
#
# COMPACT_ATOMS: atom_id res chain seq x y z
N MET A 1 -37.78 17.79 14.30
CA MET A 1 -37.71 16.77 13.22
C MET A 1 -36.45 15.95 13.43
N GLY A 2 -36.58 14.74 13.99
CA GLY A 2 -35.43 13.87 14.24
C GLY A 2 -34.89 13.30 12.93
N LYS A 3 -33.58 13.49 12.67
CA LYS A 3 -32.89 12.87 11.54
C LYS A 3 -33.07 11.34 11.65
N PRO A 4 -33.52 10.62 10.61
CA PRO A 4 -33.84 9.21 10.72
C PRO A 4 -32.63 8.41 11.22
N ARG A 5 -32.81 7.58 12.25
CA ARG A 5 -31.77 6.88 13.03
C ARG A 5 -30.71 6.17 12.18
N ASN A 6 -31.07 5.70 10.98
CA ASN A 6 -30.16 5.05 10.03
C ASN A 6 -29.17 6.02 9.37
N THR A 7 -29.60 7.25 9.06
CA THR A 7 -28.70 8.28 8.51
C THR A 7 -27.66 8.74 9.53
N MET A 8 -28.02 8.73 10.82
CA MET A 8 -27.12 9.10 11.91
C MET A 8 -26.00 8.04 12.09
N ARG A 9 -26.34 6.74 12.00
CA ARG A 9 -25.38 5.62 12.01
C ARG A 9 -24.41 5.65 10.82
N LEU A 10 -24.93 5.94 9.62
CA LEU A 10 -24.09 6.04 8.41
C LEU A 10 -23.13 7.23 8.47
N THR A 11 -23.61 8.36 9.01
CA THR A 11 -22.78 9.56 9.18
C THR A 11 -21.67 9.31 10.22
N THR A 12 -21.97 8.63 11.34
CA THR A 12 -20.96 8.27 12.34
C THR A 12 -19.91 7.31 11.77
N LEU A 13 -20.32 6.32 10.98
CA LEU A 13 -19.39 5.40 10.29
C LEU A 13 -18.48 6.15 9.30
N ALA A 14 -19.02 7.11 8.55
CA ALA A 14 -18.22 7.94 7.64
C ALA A 14 -17.18 8.78 8.39
N VAL A 15 -17.57 9.42 9.50
CA VAL A 15 -16.66 10.23 10.32
C VAL A 15 -15.58 9.37 10.97
N LEU A 16 -15.93 8.19 11.48
CA LEU A 16 -14.96 7.23 12.02
C LEU A 16 -13.98 6.74 10.96
N ALA A 17 -14.45 6.45 9.75
CA ALA A 17 -13.57 6.05 8.64
C ALA A 17 -12.60 7.17 8.25
N ILE A 18 -13.04 8.44 8.26
CA ILE A 18 -12.17 9.59 8.02
C ILE A 18 -11.15 9.76 9.15
N ALA A 19 -11.60 9.67 10.40
CA ALA A 19 -10.70 9.77 11.56
C ALA A 19 -9.63 8.67 11.50
N ALA A 20 -10.00 7.43 11.16
CA ALA A 20 -9.08 6.33 10.96
C ALA A 20 -8.11 6.58 9.80
N TYR A 21 -8.60 7.12 8.68
CA TYR A 21 -7.75 7.44 7.52
C TYR A 21 -6.75 8.57 7.81
N VAL A 22 -7.20 9.65 8.45
CA VAL A 22 -6.33 10.75 8.88
C VAL A 22 -5.32 10.26 9.91
N PHE A 23 -5.75 9.42 10.85
CA PHE A 23 -4.86 8.78 11.81
C PHE A 23 -3.79 7.92 11.12
N MET A 24 -4.17 7.11 10.12
CA MET A 24 -3.21 6.35 9.30
C MET A 24 -2.21 7.26 8.58
N ILE A 25 -2.65 8.37 8.00
CA ILE A 25 -1.73 9.36 7.40
C ILE A 25 -0.78 9.92 8.45
N LEU A 26 -1.29 10.30 9.63
CA LEU A 26 -0.46 10.85 10.71
C LEU A 26 0.58 9.85 11.22
N LEU A 27 0.23 8.57 11.31
CA LEU A 27 1.19 7.51 11.64
C LEU A 27 2.28 7.41 10.56
N SER A 28 1.89 7.39 9.28
CA SER A 28 2.85 7.34 8.16
C SER A 28 3.72 8.61 8.07
N MET A 29 3.23 9.77 8.54
CA MET A 29 4.04 10.99 8.63
C MET A 29 5.20 10.87 9.62
N GLY A 30 5.10 10.00 10.64
CA GLY A 30 6.21 9.72 11.57
C GLY A 30 7.42 9.13 10.83
N ASP A 31 7.18 8.08 10.06
CA ASP A 31 8.21 7.42 9.25
C ASP A 31 8.78 8.37 8.17
N LEU A 32 7.92 9.17 7.54
CA LEU A 32 8.34 10.20 6.58
C LEU A 32 9.22 11.28 7.24
N TRP A 33 8.92 11.67 8.48
CA TRP A 33 9.68 12.68 9.22
C TRP A 33 11.06 12.15 9.65
N GLU A 34 11.13 10.88 10.05
CA GLU A 34 12.40 10.21 10.32
C GLU A 34 13.24 10.07 9.05
N GLY A 35 12.63 9.64 7.94
CA GLY A 35 13.29 9.59 6.63
C GLY A 35 13.79 10.95 6.16
N PHE A 36 13.02 12.02 6.36
CA PHE A 36 13.42 13.38 6.04
C PHE A 36 14.59 13.86 6.91
N LYS A 37 14.53 13.62 8.23
CA LYS A 37 15.63 13.94 9.15
C LYS A 37 16.91 13.21 8.81
N LEU A 38 16.81 11.91 8.51
CA LEU A 38 17.93 11.09 8.07
C LEU A 38 18.52 11.64 6.77
N GLY A 39 17.69 11.96 5.78
CA GLY A 39 18.15 12.57 4.52
C GLY A 39 18.82 13.93 4.70
N LEU A 40 18.35 14.75 5.65
CA LEU A 40 18.97 16.04 5.98
C LEU A 40 20.33 15.87 6.69
N ALA A 41 20.43 14.89 7.59
CA ALA A 41 21.64 14.57 8.33
C ALA A 41 22.72 13.92 7.44
N ASP A 42 22.32 13.06 6.50
CA ASP A 42 23.23 12.39 5.56
C ASP A 42 23.82 13.34 4.51
N GLY A 43 23.16 14.49 4.28
CA GLY A 43 23.66 15.53 3.38
C GLY A 43 24.89 16.28 3.86
N GLN A 44 25.34 16.08 5.11
CA GLN A 44 26.43 16.84 5.73
C GLN A 44 27.76 16.11 5.89
N ASP A 45 27.80 14.77 5.93
CA ASP A 45 29.07 14.03 6.03
C ASP A 45 28.92 12.58 5.52
N ARG A 46 29.48 12.33 4.31
CA ARG A 46 29.50 11.03 3.60
C ARG A 46 28.12 10.52 3.19
N ALA A 47 27.71 10.88 1.97
CA ALA A 47 26.46 10.42 1.39
C ALA A 47 26.44 8.87 1.32
N HIS A 48 25.52 8.24 2.05
CA HIS A 48 25.30 6.81 2.03
C HIS A 48 23.89 6.53 1.46
N GLU A 49 23.77 5.61 0.50
CA GLU A 49 22.44 5.13 0.08
C GLU A 49 21.98 4.03 1.03
N THR A 50 20.79 4.21 1.61
CA THR A 50 20.13 3.18 2.41
C THR A 50 19.16 2.39 1.54
N HIS A 51 19.38 1.09 1.41
CA HIS A 51 18.48 0.17 0.72
C HIS A 51 17.76 -0.70 1.74
N PHE A 52 16.44 -0.78 1.64
CA PHE A 52 15.64 -1.74 2.39
C PHE A 52 15.62 -3.05 1.62
N VAL A 53 15.97 -4.14 2.27
CA VAL A 53 16.08 -5.46 1.63
C VAL A 53 15.28 -6.50 2.39
N TYR A 54 14.66 -7.39 1.63
CA TYR A 54 14.00 -8.58 2.16
C TYR A 54 14.90 -9.78 1.89
N LEU A 55 15.08 -10.61 2.91
CA LEU A 55 16.11 -11.63 2.93
C LEU A 55 15.51 -12.99 3.22
N LYS A 56 15.99 -13.99 2.47
CA LYS A 56 15.69 -15.40 2.68
C LYS A 56 16.99 -16.17 2.78
N THR A 57 17.09 -17.11 3.71
CA THR A 57 18.31 -17.91 3.85
C THR A 57 18.53 -18.82 2.63
N LYS A 58 19.76 -18.84 2.10
CA LYS A 58 20.16 -19.81 1.06
C LYS A 58 20.07 -21.22 1.64
N ALA A 59 19.46 -22.14 0.89
CA ALA A 59 18.97 -23.42 1.39
C ALA A 59 19.99 -24.20 2.27
N GLY A 60 19.45 -24.66 3.40
CA GLY A 60 20.12 -25.38 4.48
C GLY A 60 19.36 -25.13 5.79
N PHE A 61 18.09 -25.57 5.88
CA PHE A 61 17.14 -25.30 6.98
C PHE A 61 17.63 -25.65 8.41
N THR A 62 18.83 -26.20 8.54
CA THR A 62 19.43 -26.63 9.79
C THR A 62 20.38 -25.61 10.41
N HIS A 63 20.72 -24.51 9.73
CA HIS A 63 21.61 -23.50 10.30
C HIS A 63 21.14 -22.08 10.01
N TYR A 64 20.71 -21.40 11.06
CA TYR A 64 20.61 -19.95 11.08
C TYR A 64 22.03 -19.37 10.97
N PRO A 65 22.31 -18.49 10.00
CA PRO A 65 23.67 -18.05 9.71
C PRO A 65 24.22 -17.07 10.75
N ASP A 66 23.34 -16.38 11.48
CA ASP A 66 23.70 -15.41 12.51
C ASP A 66 23.29 -15.87 13.91
N SER A 67 23.79 -15.17 14.93
CA SER A 67 23.40 -15.41 16.32
C SER A 67 23.44 -14.15 17.16
N LEU A 68 22.50 -14.05 18.11
CA LEU A 68 22.48 -13.00 19.13
C LEU A 68 22.82 -13.57 20.50
N VAL A 69 23.49 -12.78 21.34
CA VAL A 69 23.77 -13.16 22.72
C VAL A 69 22.60 -12.73 23.60
N ASN A 70 21.98 -13.68 24.29
CA ASN A 70 20.98 -13.37 25.31
C ASN A 70 21.70 -12.88 26.58
N LEU A 71 21.67 -11.57 26.85
CA LEU A 71 22.33 -10.98 28.03
C LEU A 71 21.75 -11.45 29.37
N LYS A 72 20.53 -12.01 29.40
CA LYS A 72 19.91 -12.54 30.63
C LYS A 72 20.42 -13.93 30.98
N THR A 73 20.71 -14.77 29.98
CA THR A 73 21.11 -16.17 30.18
C THR A 73 22.55 -16.47 29.78
N GLY A 74 23.21 -15.55 29.06
CA GLY A 74 24.55 -15.71 28.50
C GLY A 74 24.63 -16.60 27.26
N HIS A 75 23.53 -17.24 26.83
CA HIS A 75 23.53 -18.18 25.70
C HIS A 75 23.43 -17.46 24.35
N LYS A 76 24.13 -18.00 23.34
CA LYS A 76 23.97 -17.58 21.94
C LYS A 76 22.73 -18.23 21.34
N LEU A 77 21.86 -17.41 20.75
CA LEU A 77 20.64 -17.82 20.09
C LEU A 77 20.80 -17.64 18.57
N PRO A 78 20.61 -18.69 17.77
CA PRO A 78 20.62 -18.60 16.31
C PRO A 78 19.49 -17.70 15.80
N ILE A 79 19.77 -16.87 14.79
CA ILE A 79 18.79 -15.97 14.15
C ILE A 79 18.96 -15.91 12.63
N SER A 80 17.88 -15.55 11.95
CA SER A 80 17.85 -15.21 10.53
C SER A 80 17.09 -13.91 10.36
N TYR A 81 17.57 -13.06 9.47
CA TYR A 81 16.86 -11.85 9.10
C TYR A 81 15.87 -12.11 7.96
N ASP A 82 14.68 -11.56 8.08
CA ASP A 82 13.65 -11.45 7.04
C ASP A 82 13.68 -10.08 6.36
N GLN A 83 14.07 -9.04 7.10
CA GLN A 83 14.25 -7.67 6.64
C GLN A 83 15.57 -7.08 7.14
N GLY A 84 16.19 -6.22 6.32
CA GLY A 84 17.41 -5.52 6.66
C GLY A 84 17.53 -4.16 5.99
N GLN A 85 18.40 -3.31 6.55
CA GLN A 85 18.80 -2.04 5.93
C GLN A 85 20.28 -2.10 5.57
N LEU A 86 20.59 -1.94 4.29
CA LEU A 86 21.95 -1.89 3.78
C LEU A 86 22.35 -0.44 3.59
N ARG A 87 23.48 -0.03 4.17
CA ARG A 87 24.09 1.28 3.92
C ARG A 87 25.28 1.10 3.02
N THR A 88 25.25 1.71 1.84
CA THR A 88 26.34 1.67 0.88
C THR A 88 26.89 3.07 0.63
N PRO A 89 28.21 3.25 0.44
CA PRO A 89 28.75 4.56 0.07
C PRO A 89 28.29 4.94 -1.34
N LEU A 90 27.88 6.20 -1.56
CA LEU A 90 27.41 6.70 -2.87
C LEU A 90 28.42 6.50 -4.02
N THR A 91 29.69 6.26 -3.71
CA THR A 91 30.77 6.13 -4.69
C THR A 91 30.69 4.85 -5.54
N GLU A 92 29.92 3.83 -5.14
CA GLU A 92 29.81 2.54 -5.84
C GLU A 92 28.54 2.37 -6.66
N THR A 93 27.66 3.37 -6.74
CA THR A 93 26.51 3.30 -7.65
C THR A 93 26.98 3.50 -9.08
N VAL A 94 27.32 2.38 -9.72
CA VAL A 94 27.52 2.23 -11.17
C VAL A 94 26.48 3.09 -11.88
N ASN A 95 26.94 4.06 -12.68
CA ASN A 95 26.16 4.91 -13.59
C ASN A 95 24.78 4.32 -13.91
N GLN A 96 23.78 4.62 -13.09
CA GLN A 96 22.40 4.26 -13.38
C GLN A 96 21.88 5.29 -14.37
N GLY A 97 22.28 5.13 -15.64
CA GLY A 97 21.71 5.89 -16.74
C GLY A 97 20.18 5.80 -16.70
N PHE A 98 19.51 6.86 -17.14
CA PHE A 98 18.06 6.90 -17.25
C PHE A 98 17.57 5.69 -18.05
N THR A 99 16.98 4.71 -17.34
CA THR A 99 16.47 3.47 -17.92
C THR A 99 14.94 3.55 -17.94
N TRP A 100 14.30 2.95 -18.93
CA TRP A 100 12.83 2.92 -19.02
C TRP A 100 12.15 2.36 -17.75
N LEU A 101 12.81 1.46 -17.03
CA LEU A 101 12.35 0.94 -15.73
C LEU A 101 12.28 2.03 -14.66
N LYS A 102 13.28 2.93 -14.58
CA LYS A 102 13.27 4.04 -13.61
C LYS A 102 12.18 5.06 -13.94
N LEU A 103 11.91 5.32 -15.22
CA LEU A 103 10.77 6.16 -15.59
C LEU A 103 9.44 5.52 -15.16
N LEU A 104 9.28 4.22 -15.40
CA LEU A 104 8.08 3.48 -15.00
C LEU A 104 7.88 3.50 -13.48
N GLU A 105 8.95 3.32 -12.70
CA GLU A 105 8.94 3.42 -11.24
C GLU A 105 8.41 4.79 -10.78
N LYS A 106 8.92 5.89 -11.37
CA LYS A 106 8.45 7.25 -11.02
C LYS A 106 7.01 7.50 -11.44
N LEU A 107 6.59 7.03 -12.62
CA LEU A 107 5.19 7.14 -13.06
C LEU A 107 4.23 6.35 -12.14
N ALA A 108 4.62 5.14 -11.72
CA ALA A 108 3.87 4.35 -10.76
C ALA A 108 3.76 5.06 -9.41
N ALA A 109 4.84 5.68 -8.93
CA ALA A 109 4.84 6.48 -7.69
C ALA A 109 3.86 7.67 -7.78
N PHE A 110 3.87 8.41 -8.89
CA PHE A 110 2.92 9.50 -9.13
C PHE A 110 1.47 9.01 -9.19
N ALA A 111 1.22 7.86 -9.83
CA ALA A 111 -0.11 7.26 -9.88
C ALA A 111 -0.60 6.86 -8.48
N ILE A 112 0.28 6.28 -7.63
CA ILE A 112 -0.04 5.96 -6.24
C ILE A 112 -0.42 7.21 -5.45
N LEU A 113 0.36 8.27 -5.55
CA LEU A 113 0.08 9.54 -4.87
C LEU A 113 -1.29 10.11 -5.26
N PHE A 114 -1.61 10.08 -6.56
CA PHE A 114 -2.92 10.50 -7.05
C PHE A 114 -4.05 9.62 -6.47
N VAL A 115 -3.87 8.30 -6.51
CA VAL A 115 -4.88 7.34 -6.03
C VAL A 115 -5.11 7.46 -4.52
N MET A 116 -4.06 7.69 -3.73
CA MET A 116 -4.16 7.94 -2.28
C MET A 116 -5.08 9.11 -1.95
N VAL A 117 -5.07 10.18 -2.76
CA VAL A 117 -5.99 11.31 -2.57
C VAL A 117 -7.37 11.02 -3.15
N TYR A 118 -7.43 10.30 -4.28
CA TYR A 118 -8.66 10.06 -5.02
C TYR A 118 -9.63 9.10 -4.31
N ILE A 119 -9.13 8.00 -3.70
CA ILE A 119 -9.96 7.00 -3.02
C ILE A 119 -10.79 7.62 -1.88
N PRO A 120 -10.23 8.41 -0.93
CA PRO A 120 -10.99 9.06 0.13
C PRO A 120 -12.07 10.00 -0.39
N ILE A 121 -11.78 10.77 -1.44
CA ILE A 121 -12.75 11.70 -2.06
C ILE A 121 -13.95 10.92 -2.61
N LEU A 122 -13.71 9.82 -3.32
CA LEU A 122 -14.77 8.96 -3.84
C LEU A 122 -15.56 8.29 -2.71
N PHE A 123 -14.87 7.80 -1.70
CA PHE A 123 -15.49 7.19 -0.52
C PHE A 123 -16.43 8.18 0.19
N PHE A 124 -16.02 9.44 0.34
CA PHE A 124 -16.88 10.48 0.91
C PHE A 124 -18.11 10.77 0.04
N LYS A 125 -17.93 10.89 -1.28
CA LYS A 125 -19.03 11.08 -2.22
C LYS A 125 -20.03 9.92 -2.15
N LEU A 126 -19.53 8.69 -2.06
CA LEU A 126 -20.34 7.48 -1.87
C LEU A 126 -21.13 7.54 -0.56
N MET A 127 -20.47 7.80 0.57
CA MET A 127 -21.13 7.86 1.89
C MET A 127 -22.21 8.95 1.95
N ARG A 128 -21.92 10.14 1.41
CA ARG A 128 -22.89 11.24 1.36
C ARG A 128 -24.11 10.87 0.51
N ALA A 129 -23.90 10.21 -0.62
CA ALA A 129 -24.99 9.81 -1.50
C ALA A 129 -25.83 8.67 -0.93
N LEU A 130 -25.20 7.68 -0.27
CA LEU A 130 -25.90 6.63 0.49
C LEU A 130 -26.77 7.21 1.63
N SER A 131 -26.33 8.32 2.25
CA SER A 131 -27.09 8.98 3.33
C SER A 131 -28.36 9.69 2.86
N ARG A 132 -28.53 9.94 1.54
CA ARG A 132 -29.61 10.74 0.94
C ARG A 132 -30.70 9.91 0.24
N GLU A 133 -30.86 8.64 0.61
CA GLU A 133 -32.09 7.82 0.39
C GLU A 133 -32.19 6.92 -0.86
N SER A 134 -31.11 6.66 -1.60
CA SER A 134 -31.13 5.56 -2.59
C SER A 134 -29.81 4.81 -2.66
N VAL A 135 -29.76 3.63 -2.05
CA VAL A 135 -28.61 2.72 -2.13
C VAL A 135 -28.34 2.29 -3.57
N PHE A 136 -29.41 2.12 -4.37
CA PHE A 136 -29.38 1.65 -5.75
C PHE A 136 -29.23 2.77 -6.81
N ASP A 137 -28.86 3.99 -6.42
CA ASP A 137 -28.58 5.05 -7.39
C ASP A 137 -27.36 4.67 -8.26
N ARG A 138 -27.50 4.78 -9.59
CA ARG A 138 -26.43 4.57 -10.57
C ARG A 138 -25.16 5.36 -10.23
N ARG A 139 -25.28 6.52 -9.59
CA ARG A 139 -24.15 7.33 -9.10
C ARG A 139 -23.35 6.62 -8.02
N ASN A 140 -24.01 5.92 -7.09
CA ASN A 140 -23.35 5.19 -6.01
C ASN A 140 -22.59 3.99 -6.56
N ILE A 141 -23.21 3.26 -7.48
CA ILE A 141 -22.58 2.15 -8.21
C ILE A 141 -21.34 2.64 -8.98
N LYS A 142 -21.42 3.81 -9.63
CA LYS A 142 -20.27 4.43 -10.30
C LYS A 142 -19.14 4.75 -9.33
N TYR A 143 -19.44 5.33 -8.16
CA TYR A 143 -18.42 5.60 -7.14
C TYR A 143 -17.76 4.31 -6.63
N MET A 144 -18.55 3.25 -6.35
CA MET A 144 -17.99 1.96 -5.97
C MET A 144 -17.11 1.37 -7.06
N ARG A 145 -17.51 1.40 -8.34
CA ARG A 145 -16.67 0.98 -9.47
C ARG A 145 -15.37 1.75 -9.52
N CYS A 146 -15.42 3.07 -9.38
CA CYS A 146 -14.21 3.90 -9.37
C CYS A 146 -13.30 3.59 -8.18
N ILE A 147 -13.83 3.36 -6.98
CA ILE A 147 -13.03 2.97 -5.80
C ILE A 147 -12.36 1.62 -6.04
N GLY A 148 -13.12 0.62 -6.51
CA GLY A 148 -12.59 -0.70 -6.82
C GLY A 148 -11.46 -0.66 -7.84
N CYS A 149 -11.66 0.04 -8.97
CA CYS A 149 -10.61 0.21 -9.98
C CYS A 149 -9.39 0.98 -9.44
N ALA A 150 -9.61 1.98 -8.58
CA ALA A 150 -8.52 2.73 -7.96
C ALA A 150 -7.68 1.85 -7.02
N LEU A 151 -8.31 0.97 -6.24
CA LEU A 151 -7.62 -0.01 -5.39
C LEU A 151 -6.79 -1.01 -6.22
N LEU A 152 -7.34 -1.50 -7.35
CA LEU A 152 -6.59 -2.36 -8.26
C LEU A 152 -5.38 -1.63 -8.87
N LEU A 153 -5.56 -0.38 -9.29
CA LEU A 153 -4.48 0.46 -9.82
C LEU A 153 -3.40 0.69 -8.76
N PHE A 154 -3.78 0.98 -7.51
CA PHE A 154 -2.85 1.12 -6.39
C PHE A 154 -2.00 -0.14 -6.21
N TYR A 155 -2.64 -1.31 -6.19
CA TYR A 155 -1.94 -2.59 -6.03
C TYR A 155 -0.96 -2.86 -7.19
N VAL A 156 -1.40 -2.68 -8.44
CA VAL A 156 -0.55 -2.92 -9.62
C VAL A 156 0.66 -1.97 -9.64
N CYS A 157 0.46 -0.68 -9.34
CA CYS A 157 1.55 0.27 -9.25
C CYS A 157 2.53 -0.10 -8.12
N GLY A 158 2.02 -0.47 -6.94
CA GLY A 158 2.84 -0.91 -5.81
C GLY A 158 3.68 -2.14 -6.15
N GLN A 159 3.05 -3.16 -6.75
CA GLN A 159 3.76 -4.36 -7.22
C GLN A 159 4.82 -4.05 -8.28
N THR A 160 4.52 -3.14 -9.21
CA THR A 160 5.47 -2.74 -10.25
C THR A 160 6.69 -2.05 -9.64
N MET A 161 6.49 -1.13 -8.70
CA MET A 161 7.59 -0.46 -8.00
C MET A 161 8.45 -1.46 -7.22
N SER A 162 7.82 -2.32 -6.43
CA SER A 162 8.54 -3.35 -5.68
C SER A 162 9.33 -4.29 -6.58
N LEU A 163 8.76 -4.71 -7.72
CA LEU A 163 9.46 -5.57 -8.68
C LEU A 163 10.70 -4.88 -9.26
N ILE A 164 10.58 -3.61 -9.64
CA ILE A 164 11.70 -2.83 -10.16
C ILE A 164 12.80 -2.70 -9.10
N ASP A 165 12.43 -2.43 -7.86
CA ASP A 165 13.36 -2.33 -6.74
C ASP A 165 14.07 -3.66 -6.49
N TYR A 166 13.33 -4.76 -6.38
CA TYR A 166 13.87 -6.12 -6.26
C TYR A 166 14.87 -6.46 -7.38
N LEU A 167 14.52 -6.17 -8.64
CA LEU A 167 15.41 -6.41 -9.78
C LEU A 167 16.67 -5.54 -9.72
N THR A 168 16.55 -4.30 -9.26
CA THR A 168 17.68 -3.39 -9.08
C THR A 168 18.62 -3.91 -7.98
N LEU A 169 18.08 -4.27 -6.82
CA LEU A 169 18.84 -4.81 -5.69
C LEU A 169 19.53 -6.12 -6.06
N LYS A 170 18.86 -7.00 -6.82
CA LYS A 170 19.42 -8.28 -7.27
C LYS A 170 20.59 -8.13 -8.22
N GLN A 171 20.65 -7.03 -8.99
CA GLN A 171 21.79 -6.71 -9.84
C GLN A 171 22.97 -6.14 -9.06
N GLN A 172 22.70 -5.44 -7.95
CA GLN A 172 23.70 -4.74 -7.15
C GLN A 172 24.30 -5.60 -6.04
N PHE A 173 23.50 -6.50 -5.47
CA PHE A 173 23.85 -7.18 -4.23
C PHE A 173 23.72 -8.70 -4.33
N GLN A 174 24.72 -9.39 -3.80
CA GLN A 174 24.72 -10.83 -3.60
C GLN A 174 25.34 -11.14 -2.24
N PHE A 175 24.63 -11.92 -1.42
CA PHE A 175 25.10 -12.29 -0.09
C PHE A 175 25.54 -13.76 -0.02
N ALA A 176 26.46 -14.06 0.90
CA ALA A 176 26.96 -15.41 1.10
C ALA A 176 25.89 -16.35 1.67
N ALA A 177 25.19 -15.91 2.73
CA ALA A 177 24.23 -16.74 3.47
C ALA A 177 22.75 -16.42 3.16
N TYR A 178 22.47 -15.30 2.49
CA TYR A 178 21.13 -14.81 2.20
C TYR A 178 20.88 -14.62 0.69
N GLU A 179 19.64 -14.75 0.27
CA GLU A 179 19.08 -14.37 -1.02
C GLU A 179 18.16 -13.18 -0.81
N LEU A 180 18.11 -12.31 -1.81
CA LEU A 180 17.08 -11.29 -1.86
C LEU A 180 15.73 -11.94 -2.16
N GLU A 181 14.75 -11.59 -1.34
CA GLU A 181 13.35 -11.94 -1.54
C GLU A 181 12.59 -10.73 -2.11
N TRP A 182 11.55 -11.02 -2.89
CA TRP A 182 10.73 -9.98 -3.50
C TRP A 182 9.60 -9.57 -2.53
N ASP A 183 9.59 -8.31 -2.12
CA ASP A 183 8.58 -7.72 -1.25
C ASP A 183 7.24 -7.51 -1.96
N GLN A 184 6.35 -8.50 -1.92
CA GLN A 184 5.08 -8.37 -2.63
C GLN A 184 4.15 -7.37 -1.92
N ALA A 185 3.52 -6.50 -2.69
CA ALA A 185 2.47 -5.63 -2.17
C ALA A 185 1.34 -6.46 -1.53
N ASP A 186 0.73 -5.91 -0.49
CA ASP A 186 -0.28 -6.60 0.30
C ASP A 186 -1.48 -7.07 -0.56
N ALA A 187 -1.64 -8.39 -0.65
CA ALA A 187 -2.72 -9.05 -1.40
C ALA A 187 -4.12 -8.71 -0.85
N LEU A 188 -4.24 -8.25 0.40
CA LEU A 188 -5.52 -7.78 0.95
C LEU A 188 -6.08 -6.58 0.20
N VAL A 189 -5.21 -5.69 -0.31
CA VAL A 189 -5.64 -4.52 -1.10
C VAL A 189 -6.24 -4.97 -2.43
N LEU A 190 -5.62 -5.96 -3.07
CA LEU A 190 -6.12 -6.59 -4.29
C LEU A 190 -7.50 -7.21 -4.06
N LEU A 191 -7.62 -8.02 -3.00
CA LEU A 191 -8.88 -8.66 -2.62
C LEU A 191 -9.98 -7.62 -2.37
N LEU A 192 -9.67 -6.56 -1.62
CA LEU A 192 -10.62 -5.48 -1.33
C LEU A 192 -11.10 -4.79 -2.62
N GLY A 193 -10.20 -4.52 -3.56
CA GLY A 193 -10.55 -3.97 -4.87
C GLY A 193 -11.58 -4.83 -5.60
N PHE A 194 -11.35 -6.14 -5.67
CA PHE A 194 -12.30 -7.08 -6.28
C PHE A 194 -13.63 -7.17 -5.53
N VAL A 195 -13.60 -7.22 -4.20
CA VAL A 195 -14.82 -7.26 -3.38
C VAL A 195 -15.68 -6.01 -3.62
N VAL A 196 -15.09 -4.82 -3.64
CA VAL A 196 -15.81 -3.57 -3.93
C VAL A 196 -16.42 -3.58 -5.34
N LEU A 197 -15.69 -4.08 -6.34
CA LEU A 197 -16.22 -4.22 -7.71
C LEU A 197 -17.39 -5.21 -7.78
N LEU A 198 -17.29 -6.34 -7.07
CA LEU A 198 -18.36 -7.32 -6.97
C LEU A 198 -19.62 -6.71 -6.35
N PHE A 199 -19.49 -5.97 -5.24
CA PHE A 199 -20.61 -5.26 -4.64
C PHE A 199 -21.21 -4.23 -5.59
N ALA A 200 -20.38 -3.48 -6.33
CA ALA A 200 -20.88 -2.53 -7.31
C ALA A 200 -21.70 -3.21 -8.42
N GLU A 201 -21.28 -4.39 -8.86
CA GLU A 201 -21.97 -5.15 -9.90
C GLU A 201 -23.29 -5.77 -9.40
N VAL A 202 -23.29 -6.33 -8.19
CA VAL A 202 -24.51 -6.85 -7.54
C VAL A 202 -25.55 -5.73 -7.37
N LEU A 203 -25.12 -4.56 -6.88
CA LEU A 203 -25.99 -3.39 -6.75
C LEU A 203 -26.44 -2.85 -8.11
N GLY A 204 -25.58 -2.91 -9.13
CA GLY A 204 -25.93 -2.57 -10.51
C GLY A 204 -27.09 -3.40 -11.05
N ARG A 205 -27.04 -4.73 -10.87
CA ARG A 205 -28.14 -5.63 -11.27
C ARG A 205 -29.41 -5.38 -10.46
N GLY A 206 -29.29 -5.19 -9.14
CA GLY A 206 -30.43 -4.86 -8.29
C GLY A 206 -31.10 -3.54 -8.65
N SER A 207 -30.33 -2.55 -9.09
CA SER A 207 -30.84 -1.26 -9.59
C SER A 207 -31.64 -1.43 -10.89
N SER A 208 -31.15 -2.23 -11.84
CA SER A 208 -31.84 -2.52 -13.10
C SER A 208 -33.19 -3.21 -12.88
N ILE A 209 -33.24 -4.21 -11.99
CA ILE A 209 -34.49 -4.93 -11.67
C ILE A 209 -35.53 -4.00 -11.06
N LYS A 210 -35.09 -3.07 -10.20
CA LYS A 210 -35.98 -2.07 -9.61
C LYS A 210 -36.53 -1.10 -10.66
N GLU A 211 -35.69 -0.62 -11.58
CA GLU A 211 -36.13 0.25 -12.68
C GLU A 211 -37.15 -0.45 -13.59
N GLU A 212 -36.99 -1.75 -13.88
CA GLU A 212 -37.96 -2.54 -14.65
C GLU A 212 -39.31 -2.67 -13.94
N GLN A 213 -39.31 -2.85 -12.62
CA GLN A 213 -40.53 -2.92 -11.82
C GLN A 213 -41.27 -1.57 -11.75
N ASP A 214 -40.54 -0.46 -11.63
CA ASP A 214 -41.13 0.89 -11.61
C ASP A 214 -41.76 1.28 -12.97
N LEU A 215 -41.35 0.69 -14.09
CA LEU A 215 -41.88 0.97 -15.44
C LEU A 215 -43.15 0.16 -15.80
N THR A 216 -43.48 -0.89 -15.04
CA THR A 216 -44.59 -1.80 -15.34
C THR A 216 -45.88 -1.43 -14.59
N ILE A 217 -45.79 -0.50 -13.63
CA ILE A 217 -46.90 0.02 -12.82
C ILE A 217 -47.39 1.34 -13.43
#